data_AF-A0A9N9U4E8-F1
#
_entry.id   AF-A0A9N9U4E8-F1
#
_cell.length_a   1.000
_cell.length_b   1.000
_cell.length_c   1.000
_cell.angle_alpha   90.00
_cell.angle_beta   90.00
_cell.angle_gamma   90.00
#
_symmetry.space_group_name_H-M   'P 1'
#
loop_
_entity.id
_entity.type
_entity.pdbx_description
1 polymer ?
#
loop_
_entity_poly.entity_id
_entity_poly.type
_entity_poly.pdbx_seq_one_letter_code
_entity_poly.pdbx_strand_id
1 'polypeptide(L)'
;MLSRQRAAEIRIMELQESLQEINTRMINHTKAKSAERRRFEETWNGQSFRWRASFAGQEFYTNWMNANNEIAIQLHQLEAEIEEKKYEVEEALRELRKCGGWHSRYA
;
A
#
# COMPACT_ATOMS: atom_id res chain seq x y z
N MET A 1 -15.30 31.08 14.34
CA MET A 1 -15.69 30.06 13.34
C MET A 1 -14.57 29.77 12.33
N LEU A 2 -13.92 30.77 11.73
CA LEU A 2 -12.85 30.58 10.73
C LEU A 2 -11.64 29.72 11.17
N SER A 3 -11.26 29.72 12.46
CA SER A 3 -10.11 28.95 12.95
C SER A 3 -10.34 27.43 12.96
N ARG A 4 -11.58 26.98 13.24
CA ARG A 4 -11.93 25.55 13.26
C ARG A 4 -12.03 24.96 11.85
N GLN A 5 -12.60 25.73 10.92
CA GLN A 5 -12.66 25.33 9.51
C GLN A 5 -11.25 25.18 8.92
N ARG A 6 -10.39 26.18 9.13
CA ARG A 6 -9.01 26.14 8.63
C ARG A 6 -8.18 25.00 9.25
N ALA A 7 -8.40 24.69 10.52
CA ALA A 7 -7.75 23.54 11.16
C ALA A 7 -8.22 22.20 10.55
N ALA A 8 -9.50 22.06 10.22
CA ALA A 8 -10.02 20.87 9.54
C ALA A 8 -9.50 20.73 8.10
N GLU A 9 -9.37 21.84 7.36
CA GLU A 9 -8.76 21.86 6.02
C GLU A 9 -7.30 21.41 6.04
N ILE A 10 -6.50 21.91 7.00
CA ILE A 10 -5.09 21.48 7.18
C ILE A 10 -5.02 19.99 7.49
N ARG A 11 -5.85 19.49 8.41
CA ARG A 11 -5.90 18.07 8.77
C ARG A 11 -6.23 17.18 7.56
N ILE A 12 -7.15 17.60 6.70
CA ILE A 12 -7.49 16.86 5.48
C ILE A 12 -6.29 16.82 4.52
N MET A 13 -5.57 17.94 4.36
CA MET A 13 -4.38 17.98 3.52
C MET A 13 -3.29 17.04 4.03
N GLU A 14 -3.00 17.04 5.33
CA GLU A 14 -2.03 16.15 5.96
C GLU A 14 -2.41 14.67 5.78
N LEU A 15 -3.69 14.33 5.94
CA LEU A 15 -4.18 12.98 5.72
C LEU A 15 -4.08 12.54 4.25
N GLN A 16 -4.32 13.46 3.30
CA GLN A 16 -4.18 13.20 1.87
C GLN A 16 -2.72 12.95 1.49
N GLU A 17 -1.79 13.74 2.04
CA GLU A 17 -0.34 13.54 1.84
C GLU A 17 0.11 12.18 2.40
N SER A 18 -0.31 11.85 3.62
CA SER A 18 -0.04 10.54 4.23
C SER A 18 -0.59 9.37 3.39
N LEU A 19 -1.82 9.48 2.88
CA LEU A 19 -2.39 8.48 1.96
C LEU A 19 -1.57 8.34 0.67
N GLN A 20 -1.07 9.44 0.12
CA GLN A 20 -0.24 9.43 -1.08
C GLN A 20 1.09 8.71 -0.82
N GLU A 21 1.70 8.90 0.35
CA GLU A 21 2.91 8.19 0.77
C GLU A 21 2.67 6.68 0.91
N ILE A 22 1.57 6.27 1.55
CA ILE A 22 1.23 4.85 1.72
C ILE A 22 0.97 4.20 0.35
N ASN A 23 0.23 4.86 -0.53
CA ASN A 23 0.01 4.38 -1.89
C ASN A 23 1.32 4.24 -2.68
N THR A 24 2.25 5.18 -2.51
CA THR A 24 3.58 5.10 -3.14
C THR A 24 4.36 3.90 -2.63
N ARG A 25 4.34 3.64 -1.32
CA ARG A 25 4.92 2.44 -0.71
C ARG A 25 4.30 1.16 -1.29
N MET A 26 2.97 1.09 -1.36
CA MET A 26 2.25 -0.06 -1.92
C MET A 26 2.67 -0.34 -3.37
N ILE A 27 2.71 0.69 -4.24
CA ILE A 27 3.15 0.56 -5.63
C ILE A 27 4.57 0.02 -5.71
N ASN A 28 5.48 0.52 -4.87
CA ASN A 28 6.87 0.06 -4.84
C ASN A 28 6.97 -1.42 -4.43
N HIS A 29 6.24 -1.85 -3.40
CA HIS A 29 6.18 -3.26 -3.00
C HIS A 29 5.57 -4.15 -4.09
N THR A 30 4.51 -3.72 -4.78
CA THR A 30 3.93 -4.48 -5.90
C THR A 30 4.91 -4.64 -7.07
N LYS A 31 5.65 -3.57 -7.40
CA LYS A 31 6.72 -3.62 -8.41
C LYS A 31 7.83 -4.57 -8.00
N ALA A 32 8.29 -4.49 -6.75
CA ALA A 32 9.32 -5.38 -6.22
C ALA A 32 8.88 -6.84 -6.25
N LYS A 33 7.63 -7.14 -5.83
CA LYS A 33 7.04 -8.49 -5.91
C LYS A 33 7.04 -9.04 -7.33
N SER A 34 6.64 -8.21 -8.30
CA SER A 34 6.59 -8.59 -9.71
C SER A 34 7.98 -8.86 -10.29
N ALA A 35 8.96 -8.04 -9.94
CA ALA A 35 10.36 -8.24 -10.33
C ALA A 35 10.94 -9.52 -9.72
N GLU A 36 10.68 -9.78 -8.44
CA GLU A 36 11.15 -10.98 -7.75
C GLU A 36 10.54 -12.25 -8.35
N ARG A 37 9.24 -12.23 -8.65
CA ARG A 37 8.58 -13.33 -9.36
C ARG A 37 9.23 -13.62 -10.71
N ARG A 38 9.57 -12.58 -11.47
CA ARG A 38 10.25 -12.73 -12.76
C ARG A 38 11.62 -13.39 -12.60
N ARG A 39 12.44 -12.92 -11.65
CA ARG A 39 13.77 -13.50 -11.35
C ARG A 39 13.68 -14.97 -10.96
N PHE A 40 12.67 -15.30 -10.15
CA PHE A 40 12.39 -16.68 -9.79
C PHE A 40 12.01 -17.52 -11.00
N GLU A 41 11.06 -17.07 -11.83
CA GLU A 41 10.62 -17.82 -13.01
C GLU A 41 11.78 -18.05 -14.00
N GLU A 42 12.63 -17.04 -14.24
CA GLU A 42 13.82 -17.15 -15.08
C GLU A 42 14.81 -18.18 -14.52
N THR A 43 15.14 -18.08 -13.23
CA THR A 43 16.08 -19.00 -12.59
C THR A 43 15.51 -20.40 -12.53
N TRP A 44 14.30 -20.57 -11.99
CA TRP A 44 13.64 -21.86 -11.81
C TRP A 44 13.48 -22.58 -13.15
N ASN A 45 12.96 -21.89 -14.17
CA ASN A 45 12.70 -22.51 -15.47
C ASN A 45 13.97 -22.82 -16.26
N GLY A 46 15.05 -22.07 -16.03
CA GLY A 46 16.37 -22.36 -16.61
C GLY A 46 17.05 -23.62 -16.04
N GLN A 47 16.58 -24.15 -14.92
CA GLN A 47 17.21 -25.30 -14.26
C GLN A 47 16.62 -26.65 -14.68
N SER A 48 17.47 -27.68 -14.69
CA SER A 48 17.06 -29.05 -14.96
C SER A 48 16.11 -29.60 -13.90
N PHE A 49 15.29 -30.59 -14.27
CA PHE A 49 14.42 -31.30 -13.31
C PHE A 49 15.19 -31.86 -12.12
N ARG A 50 16.36 -32.47 -12.36
CA ARG A 50 17.20 -33.04 -11.31
C ARG A 50 17.70 -31.99 -10.31
N TRP A 51 18.01 -30.79 -10.78
CA TRP A 51 18.38 -29.69 -9.90
C TRP A 51 17.21 -29.22 -9.04
N ARG A 52 16.00 -29.06 -9.63
CA ARG A 52 14.80 -28.63 -8.89
C ARG A 52 14.40 -29.65 -7.80
N ALA A 53 14.61 -30.94 -8.06
CA ALA A 53 14.38 -32.02 -7.10
C ALA A 53 15.51 -32.18 -6.06
N SER A 54 16.65 -31.51 -6.26
CA SER A 54 17.78 -31.56 -5.31
C SER A 54 17.56 -30.65 -4.11
N PHE A 55 18.35 -30.85 -3.05
CA PHE A 55 18.35 -29.98 -1.87
C PHE A 55 18.52 -28.50 -2.24
N ALA A 56 19.45 -28.17 -3.13
CA ALA A 56 19.69 -26.79 -3.57
C ALA A 56 18.48 -26.17 -4.27
N GLY A 57 17.75 -26.97 -5.07
CA GLY A 57 16.51 -26.52 -5.71
C GLY A 57 15.38 -26.29 -4.70
N GLN A 58 15.22 -27.19 -3.74
CA GLN A 58 14.22 -27.05 -2.67
C GLN A 58 14.52 -25.86 -1.74
N GLU A 59 15.79 -25.63 -1.42
CA GLU A 59 16.23 -24.47 -0.62
C GLU A 59 15.98 -23.15 -1.37
N PHE A 60 16.35 -23.08 -2.65
CA PHE A 60 16.05 -21.91 -3.48
C PHE A 60 14.54 -21.61 -3.53
N TYR A 61 13.70 -22.63 -3.75
CA TYR A 61 12.25 -22.49 -3.78
C TYR A 61 11.69 -22.00 -2.44
N THR A 62 12.18 -22.58 -1.33
CA THR A 62 11.74 -22.21 0.02
C THR A 62 12.11 -20.77 0.35
N ASN A 63 13.32 -20.34 0.00
CA ASN A 63 13.76 -18.95 0.20
C ASN A 63 12.91 -17.98 -0.61
N TRP A 64 12.58 -18.31 -1.87
CA TRP A 64 11.67 -17.50 -2.67
C TRP A 64 10.26 -17.44 -2.08
N MET A 65 9.71 -18.58 -1.64
CA MET A 65 8.38 -18.64 -1.01
C MET A 65 8.32 -17.77 0.25
N ASN A 66 9.35 -17.83 1.09
CA ASN A 66 9.43 -17.00 2.30
C ASN A 66 9.46 -15.51 1.95
N ALA A 67 10.33 -15.09 1.03
CA ALA A 67 10.40 -13.70 0.60
C ALA A 67 9.08 -13.21 -0.05
N ASN A 68 8.43 -14.05 -0.85
CA ASN A 68 7.14 -13.72 -1.47
C ASN A 68 6.01 -13.61 -0.44
N ASN A 69 6.01 -14.46 0.59
CA ASN A 69 5.06 -14.39 1.70
C ASN A 69 5.26 -13.13 2.54
N GLU A 70 6.50 -12.75 2.84
CA GLU A 70 6.83 -11.51 3.55
C GLU A 70 6.31 -10.28 2.81
N ILE A 71 6.55 -10.20 1.49
CA ILE A 71 6.03 -9.09 0.68
C ILE A 71 4.49 -9.11 0.62
N ALA A 72 3.85 -10.29 0.58
CA ALA A 72 2.40 -10.39 0.63
C ALA A 72 1.81 -9.87 1.94
N ILE A 73 2.45 -10.19 3.08
CA ILE A 73 2.06 -9.67 4.40
C ILE A 73 2.18 -8.15 4.44
N GLN A 74 3.31 -7.60 3.95
CA GLN A 74 3.51 -6.14 3.90
C GLN A 74 2.46 -5.45 3.03
N LEU A 75 2.10 -6.02 1.88
CA LEU A 75 1.04 -5.48 1.03
C LEU A 75 -0.32 -5.49 1.73
N HIS A 76 -0.68 -6.58 2.41
CA HIS A 76 -1.93 -6.63 3.17
C HIS A 76 -1.96 -5.64 4.34
N GLN A 77 -0.83 -5.40 5.00
CA GLN A 77 -0.73 -4.38 6.04
C GLN A 77 -0.93 -2.97 5.47
N LEU A 78 -0.33 -2.67 4.32
CA LEU A 78 -0.50 -1.38 3.65
C LEU A 78 -1.94 -1.20 3.14
N GLU A 79 -2.59 -2.26 2.64
CA GLU A 79 -4.00 -2.23 2.25
C GLU A 79 -4.91 -1.86 3.44
N ALA A 80 -4.65 -2.44 4.61
CA ALA A 80 -5.35 -2.09 5.83
C ALA A 80 -5.09 -0.65 6.28
N GLU A 81 -3.82 -0.20 6.24
CA GLU A 81 -3.43 1.18 6.57
C GLU A 81 -4.11 2.20 5.64
N ILE A 82 -4.21 1.90 4.34
CA ILE A 82 -4.93 2.73 3.37
C ILE A 82 -6.41 2.82 3.72
N GLU A 83 -7.04 1.70 4.07
CA GLU A 83 -8.48 1.69 4.35
C GLU A 83 -8.81 2.46 5.65
N GLU A 84 -7.99 2.31 6.69
CA GLU A 84 -8.07 3.10 7.90
C GLU A 84 -7.90 4.60 7.61
N LYS A 85 -6.89 4.97 6.82
CA LYS A 85 -6.62 6.37 6.46
C LYS A 85 -7.70 6.99 5.58
N LYS A 86 -8.31 6.22 4.67
CA LYS A 86 -9.48 6.66 3.91
C LYS A 86 -10.65 6.99 4.84
N TYR A 87 -10.90 6.14 5.83
CA TYR A 87 -11.93 6.40 6.83
C TYR A 87 -11.64 7.69 7.63
N GLU A 88 -10.38 7.91 8.03
CA GLU A 88 -9.97 9.16 8.69
C GLU A 88 -10.23 10.40 7.83
N VAL A 89 -9.92 10.33 6.52
CA VAL A 89 -10.23 11.42 5.57
C VAL A 89 -11.73 11.65 5.45
N GLU A 90 -12.53 10.59 5.32
CA GLU A 90 -13.98 10.71 5.23
C GLU A 90 -14.60 11.34 6.48
N GLU A 91 -14.12 10.97 7.66
CA GLU A 91 -14.60 11.55 8.92
C GLU A 91 -14.16 13.01 9.05
N ALA A 92 -12.90 13.35 8.70
CA ALA A 92 -12.44 14.74 8.67
C ALA A 92 -13.28 15.59 7.69
N LEU A 93 -13.67 15.05 6.54
CA LEU A 93 -14.58 15.70 5.59
C LEU A 93 -16.01 15.85 6.14
N ARG A 94 -16.48 14.92 6.97
CA ARG A 94 -17.78 15.06 7.68
C ARG A 94 -17.71 16.14 8.75
N GLU A 95 -16.62 16.22 9.52
CA GLU A 95 -16.39 17.27 10.53
C GLU A 95 -16.33 18.66 9.89
N LEU A 96 -15.63 18.80 8.77
CA LEU A 96 -15.57 20.05 8.01
C LEU A 96 -16.98 20.51 7.58
N ARG A 97 -17.82 19.58 7.08
CA ARG A 97 -19.21 19.85 6.71
C ARG A 97 -20.06 20.35 7.88
N LYS A 98 -19.81 19.87 9.11
CA LYS A 98 -20.51 20.31 10.33
C LYS A 98 -20.07 21.70 10.81
N CYS A 99 -18.84 22.13 10.50
CA CYS A 99 -18.27 23.38 11.00
C CYS A 99 -18.80 24.66 10.32
N GLY A 100 -19.68 24.54 9.34
CA GLY A 100 -20.34 25.67 8.70
C GLY A 100 -20.34 25.52 7.19
N GLY A 101 -21.35 24.79 6.69
CA GLY A 101 -21.98 24.91 5.38
C GLY A 101 -21.08 25.22 4.19
N TRP A 102 -21.04 24.26 3.26
CA TRP A 102 -20.76 24.46 1.85
C TRP A 102 -21.75 25.48 1.27
N HIS A 103 -21.57 26.76 1.58
CA HIS A 103 -22.20 27.85 0.85
C HIS A 103 -21.38 27.99 -0.42
N SER A 104 -21.84 27.25 -1.43
CA SER A 104 -21.55 27.52 -2.83
C SER A 104 -21.51 29.03 -3.03
N ARG A 105 -20.34 29.57 -3.41
CA ARG A 105 -20.26 30.94 -3.94
C ARG A 105 -20.67 31.00 -5.42
N TYR A 106 -21.36 29.97 -5.93
CA TYR A 106 -21.76 29.81 -7.32
C TYR A 106 -23.14 29.14 -7.45
N ALA A 107 -24.14 29.61 -6.70
CA ALA A 107 -25.56 29.29 -6.92
C ALA A 107 -26.33 30.57 -7.27
#